data_AF-A0A7Y0HQU8-F1
#
_entry.id   AF-A0A7Y0HQU8-F1
#
_cell.length_a   1.000
_cell.length_b   1.000
_cell.length_c   1.000
_cell.angle_alpha   90.00
_cell.angle_beta   90.00
_cell.angle_gamma   90.00
#
_symmetry.space_group_name_H-M   'P 1'
#
loop_
_entity.id
_entity.type
_entity.pdbx_description
1 polymer ?
#
loop_
_entity_poly.entity_id
_entity_poly.type
_entity_poly.pdbx_seq_one_letter_code
_entity_poly.pdbx_strand_id
1 'polypeptide(L)'
;MSINVKEMNDKKIYLKVDNSWYINNKITNEGLTVYCLLQKTFNVARNIGTSSINLIREYLMVNKKNDKIILKIREGITNLLDNKILYNWTGLHDEEIKLEDLKNDTFFTYSLDVPETYFKVNDYNLDKIFKYLADTKSNISKFDITRYFIAICRVLNSQADFGWLTQTSAKAIIVKSETIQRYNKILQDKLKIVQYNNSFVTEEKHYCTTFFGWYGDDVNFNSQLKNEVNSQGLIQITKEQKAKSNNRRSITQKINITQKKLDLDNLDTNQLAELQEQIKKLQEQKSNDNNKIVTESDDSSTVTETKKTQEQIDKEYEQQEEKFDTEEDIDIEEHNNTWEDEVLKEDPLSQYLNEQDKQKRKAFDSMFTKDYTVNPF
;
A
#
# COMPACT_ATOMS: atom_id res chain seq x y z
N MET A 1 6.76 -6.37 -51.07
CA MET A 1 6.07 -5.62 -49.99
C MET A 1 6.79 -5.92 -48.70
N SER A 2 7.64 -4.99 -48.26
CA SER A 2 8.40 -5.14 -47.03
C SER A 2 7.48 -4.81 -45.86
N ILE A 3 7.12 -5.82 -45.07
CA ILE A 3 6.38 -5.62 -43.83
C ILE A 3 7.28 -4.84 -42.89
N ASN A 4 6.80 -3.66 -42.51
CA ASN A 4 7.52 -2.72 -41.67
C ASN A 4 7.62 -3.31 -40.25
N VAL A 5 8.80 -3.82 -39.89
CA VAL A 5 9.09 -4.49 -38.60
C VAL A 5 8.81 -3.58 -37.39
N LYS A 6 8.60 -2.27 -37.60
CA LYS A 6 8.21 -1.33 -36.54
C LYS A 6 6.75 -1.48 -36.05
N GLU A 7 5.84 -2.10 -36.80
CA GLU A 7 4.42 -2.21 -36.39
C GLU A 7 4.11 -3.45 -35.52
N MET A 8 5.06 -4.35 -35.30
CA MET A 8 4.84 -5.54 -34.44
C MET A 8 5.03 -5.29 -32.93
N ASN A 9 5.48 -4.10 -32.50
CA ASN A 9 5.91 -3.86 -31.11
C ASN A 9 4.94 -3.09 -30.19
N ASP A 10 3.75 -2.69 -30.63
CA ASP A 10 2.88 -1.80 -29.84
C ASP A 10 1.51 -2.38 -29.41
N LYS A 11 1.32 -3.71 -29.48
CA LYS A 11 0.16 -4.32 -28.79
C LYS A 11 0.46 -4.40 -27.29
N LYS A 12 0.23 -3.28 -26.59
CA LYS A 12 0.18 -3.25 -25.13
C LYS A 12 -0.80 -4.32 -24.65
N ILE A 13 -0.30 -5.36 -24.00
CA ILE A 13 -1.11 -6.40 -23.39
C ILE A 13 -1.66 -5.85 -22.07
N TYR A 14 -2.98 -5.88 -21.93
CA TYR A 14 -3.67 -5.42 -20.72
C TYR A 14 -4.32 -6.59 -20.02
N LEU A 15 -4.05 -6.69 -18.73
CA LEU A 15 -4.74 -7.58 -17.81
C LEU A 15 -6.01 -6.88 -17.33
N LYS A 16 -7.08 -7.63 -17.15
CA LYS A 16 -8.39 -7.13 -16.73
C LYS A 16 -8.58 -7.41 -15.25
N VAL A 17 -8.98 -6.41 -14.47
CA VAL A 17 -9.24 -6.58 -13.03
C VAL A 17 -10.58 -5.92 -12.67
N ASP A 18 -11.38 -6.61 -11.87
CA ASP A 18 -12.68 -6.12 -11.42
C ASP A 18 -12.52 -5.01 -10.37
N ASN A 19 -13.32 -3.95 -10.48
CA ASN A 19 -13.35 -2.86 -9.50
C ASN A 19 -13.77 -3.33 -8.10
N SER A 20 -14.68 -4.30 -8.03
CA SER A 20 -15.20 -4.84 -6.77
C SER A 20 -14.14 -5.62 -6.00
N TRP A 21 -13.21 -6.30 -6.68
CA TRP A 21 -12.13 -7.07 -6.03
C TRP A 21 -11.05 -6.19 -5.41
N TYR A 22 -10.97 -4.93 -5.85
CA TYR A 22 -10.19 -3.93 -5.14
C TYR A 22 -10.87 -3.49 -3.83
N ILE A 23 -12.17 -3.24 -3.87
CA ILE A 23 -12.92 -2.73 -2.71
C ILE A 23 -13.18 -3.85 -1.68
N ASN A 24 -13.26 -5.09 -2.15
CA ASN A 24 -13.53 -6.27 -1.34
C ASN A 24 -12.21 -6.89 -0.82
N ASN A 25 -11.99 -6.84 0.49
CA ASN A 25 -10.80 -7.41 1.15
C ASN A 25 -10.72 -8.94 1.14
N LYS A 26 -11.67 -9.65 0.51
CA LYS A 26 -11.62 -11.11 0.39
C LYS A 26 -10.51 -11.62 -0.53
N ILE A 27 -10.05 -10.81 -1.48
CA ILE A 27 -8.94 -11.17 -2.37
C ILE A 27 -7.63 -10.65 -1.77
N THR A 28 -6.73 -11.60 -1.45
CA THR A 28 -5.43 -11.30 -0.84
C THR A 28 -4.48 -10.64 -1.84
N ASN A 29 -3.37 -10.08 -1.34
CA ASN A 29 -2.32 -9.51 -2.18
C ASN A 29 -1.71 -10.58 -3.11
N GLU A 30 -1.47 -11.76 -2.55
CA GLU A 30 -1.06 -12.97 -3.26
C GLU A 30 -2.09 -13.38 -4.32
N GLY A 31 -3.36 -13.52 -3.95
CA GLY A 31 -4.43 -13.94 -4.85
C GLY A 31 -4.56 -13.04 -6.06
N LEU A 32 -4.57 -11.71 -5.85
CA LEU A 32 -4.69 -10.78 -6.97
C LEU A 32 -3.45 -10.77 -7.87
N THR A 33 -2.27 -10.86 -7.29
CA THR A 33 -1.02 -10.92 -8.07
C THR A 33 -1.02 -12.19 -8.91
N VAL A 34 -1.34 -13.34 -8.31
CA VAL A 34 -1.45 -14.63 -9.02
C VAL A 34 -2.49 -14.55 -10.13
N TYR A 35 -3.65 -13.94 -9.89
CA TYR A 35 -4.68 -13.73 -10.91
C TYR A 35 -4.15 -12.95 -12.12
N CYS A 36 -3.44 -11.84 -11.89
CA CYS A 36 -2.80 -11.08 -12.97
C CYS A 36 -1.78 -11.93 -13.74
N LEU A 37 -0.99 -12.75 -13.04
CA LEU A 37 0.01 -13.61 -13.67
C LEU A 37 -0.60 -14.76 -14.47
N LEU A 38 -1.70 -15.34 -14.01
CA LEU A 38 -2.43 -16.36 -14.74
C LEU A 38 -3.02 -15.79 -16.04
N GLN A 39 -3.55 -14.57 -16.03
CA GLN A 39 -4.04 -13.94 -17.26
C GLN A 39 -3.01 -13.88 -18.41
N LYS A 40 -1.70 -13.92 -18.11
CA LYS A 40 -0.64 -13.99 -19.14
C LYS A 40 -0.69 -15.25 -20.01
N THR A 41 -1.17 -16.37 -19.46
CA THR A 41 -1.30 -17.65 -20.18
C THR A 41 -2.74 -18.02 -20.50
N PHE A 42 -3.68 -17.12 -20.22
CA PHE A 42 -5.09 -17.35 -20.38
C PHE A 42 -5.58 -16.99 -21.78
N ASN A 43 -6.26 -17.93 -22.45
CA ASN A 43 -6.90 -17.69 -23.73
C ASN A 43 -8.37 -17.29 -23.53
N VAL A 44 -8.63 -15.97 -23.63
CA VAL A 44 -9.98 -15.41 -23.45
C VAL A 44 -11.02 -16.03 -24.39
N ALA A 45 -10.66 -16.30 -25.65
CA ALA A 45 -11.62 -16.84 -26.63
C ALA A 45 -12.05 -18.28 -26.33
N ARG A 46 -11.21 -19.04 -25.62
CA ARG A 46 -11.48 -20.43 -25.23
C ARG A 46 -11.83 -20.58 -23.76
N ASN A 47 -11.80 -19.49 -22.99
CA ASN A 47 -12.00 -19.47 -21.55
C ASN A 47 -11.13 -20.51 -20.79
N ILE A 48 -9.90 -20.73 -21.27
CA ILE A 48 -8.98 -21.72 -20.71
C ILE A 48 -7.55 -21.18 -20.72
N GLY A 49 -6.83 -21.43 -19.64
CA GLY A 49 -5.40 -21.18 -19.52
C GLY A 49 -4.67 -22.45 -19.11
N THR A 50 -3.35 -22.43 -19.31
CA THR A 50 -2.45 -23.49 -18.86
C THR A 50 -1.29 -22.85 -18.12
N SER A 51 -0.95 -23.35 -16.94
CA SER A 51 0.14 -22.80 -16.15
C SER A 51 0.75 -23.86 -15.25
N SER A 52 1.83 -23.50 -14.55
CA SER A 52 2.43 -24.27 -13.47
C SER A 52 2.87 -23.30 -12.37
N ILE A 53 3.07 -23.80 -11.14
CA ILE A 53 3.56 -22.96 -10.04
C ILE A 53 4.93 -22.37 -10.40
N ASN A 54 5.78 -23.15 -11.07
CA ASN A 54 7.08 -22.69 -11.54
C ASN A 54 6.99 -21.61 -12.61
N LEU A 55 5.99 -21.65 -13.50
CA LEU A 55 5.77 -20.60 -14.48
C LEU A 55 5.32 -19.29 -13.82
N ILE A 56 4.41 -19.35 -12.84
CA ILE A 56 4.00 -18.17 -12.06
C ILE A 56 5.21 -17.56 -11.33
N ARG A 57 6.04 -18.40 -10.70
CA ARG A 57 7.30 -17.98 -10.06
C ARG A 57 8.24 -17.30 -11.07
N GLU A 58 8.36 -17.84 -12.27
CA GLU A 58 9.20 -17.27 -13.32
C GLU A 58 8.71 -15.89 -13.75
N TYR A 59 7.41 -15.68 -13.87
CA TYR A 59 6.86 -14.33 -14.10
C TYR A 59 7.15 -13.34 -12.96
N LEU A 60 7.23 -13.81 -11.71
CA LEU A 60 7.68 -12.99 -10.58
C LEU A 60 9.20 -12.69 -10.62
N MET A 61 9.95 -13.30 -11.54
CA MET A 61 11.40 -13.21 -11.66
C MET A 61 12.12 -13.64 -10.38
N VAL A 62 11.69 -14.79 -9.83
CA VAL A 62 12.20 -15.33 -8.56
C VAL A 62 13.02 -16.59 -8.82
N ASN A 63 14.13 -16.74 -8.09
CA ASN A 63 15.00 -17.92 -8.16
C ASN A 63 14.27 -19.19 -7.68
N LYS A 64 14.58 -20.33 -8.29
CA LYS A 64 13.92 -21.63 -8.06
C LYS A 64 13.92 -22.11 -6.61
N LYS A 65 14.86 -21.66 -5.79
CA LYS A 65 15.05 -22.10 -4.39
C LYS A 65 14.24 -21.31 -3.35
N ASN A 66 13.35 -20.41 -3.75
CA ASN A 66 12.60 -19.58 -2.81
C ASN A 66 11.26 -20.23 -2.43
N ASP A 67 11.30 -21.16 -1.47
CA ASP A 67 10.12 -21.92 -1.02
C ASP A 67 9.05 -21.03 -0.37
N LYS A 68 9.45 -19.93 0.29
CA LYS A 68 8.51 -18.94 0.85
C LYS A 68 7.62 -18.32 -0.23
N ILE A 69 8.19 -18.03 -1.41
CA ILE A 69 7.41 -17.50 -2.53
C ILE A 69 6.50 -18.58 -3.15
N ILE A 70 6.95 -19.84 -3.19
CA ILE A 70 6.10 -20.95 -3.65
C ILE A 70 4.88 -21.11 -2.75
N LEU A 71 5.05 -21.05 -1.43
CA LEU A 71 3.95 -21.07 -0.46
C LEU A 71 2.96 -19.92 -0.72
N LYS A 72 3.45 -18.70 -0.87
CA LYS A 72 2.61 -17.53 -1.21
C LYS A 72 1.87 -17.67 -2.54
N ILE A 73 2.47 -18.29 -3.56
CA ILE A 73 1.78 -18.58 -4.82
C ILE A 73 0.63 -19.56 -4.58
N ARG A 74 0.85 -20.62 -3.80
CA ARG A 74 -0.19 -21.60 -3.45
C ARG A 74 -1.32 -20.95 -2.66
N GLU A 75 -1.01 -20.14 -1.65
CA GLU A 75 -1.98 -19.34 -0.90
C GLU A 75 -2.81 -18.44 -1.84
N GLY A 76 -2.16 -17.82 -2.82
CA GLY A 76 -2.86 -17.05 -3.85
C GLY A 76 -3.81 -17.89 -4.70
N ILE A 77 -3.40 -19.09 -5.12
CA ILE A 77 -4.26 -20.02 -5.88
C ILE A 77 -5.46 -20.46 -5.01
N THR A 78 -5.23 -20.86 -3.77
CA THR A 78 -6.30 -21.22 -2.81
C THR A 78 -7.29 -20.08 -2.64
N ASN A 79 -6.79 -18.85 -2.43
CA ASN A 79 -7.65 -17.67 -2.29
C ASN A 79 -8.53 -17.44 -3.53
N LEU A 80 -8.02 -17.67 -4.74
CA LEU A 80 -8.80 -17.54 -5.98
C LEU A 80 -9.84 -18.65 -6.15
N LEU A 81 -9.53 -19.88 -5.74
CA LEU A 81 -10.45 -21.02 -5.73
C LEU A 81 -11.61 -20.77 -4.74
N ASP A 82 -11.29 -20.38 -3.51
CA ASP A 82 -12.27 -20.13 -2.44
C ASP A 82 -13.26 -19.03 -2.83
N ASN A 83 -12.77 -18.01 -3.56
CA ASN A 83 -13.59 -16.91 -4.06
C ASN A 83 -14.23 -17.19 -5.43
N LYS A 84 -14.08 -18.40 -5.97
CA LYS A 84 -14.64 -18.85 -7.25
C LYS A 84 -14.20 -18.01 -8.46
N ILE A 85 -13.07 -17.32 -8.35
CA ILE A 85 -12.46 -16.57 -9.45
C ILE A 85 -11.69 -17.51 -10.37
N LEU A 86 -11.09 -18.54 -9.79
CA LEU A 86 -10.43 -19.62 -10.51
C LEU A 86 -11.30 -20.87 -10.40
N TYR A 87 -11.57 -21.53 -11.53
CA TYR A 87 -12.41 -22.73 -11.60
C TYR A 87 -11.95 -23.66 -12.73
N ASN A 88 -12.59 -24.84 -12.87
CA ASN A 88 -12.19 -25.89 -13.83
C ASN A 88 -10.69 -26.24 -13.73
N TRP A 89 -10.18 -26.28 -12.50
CA TRP A 89 -8.79 -26.56 -12.20
C TRP A 89 -8.53 -28.07 -12.30
N THR A 90 -7.86 -28.48 -13.37
CA THR A 90 -7.60 -29.89 -13.67
C THR A 90 -6.17 -30.08 -14.18
N GLY A 91 -5.69 -31.32 -14.26
CA GLY A 91 -4.44 -31.62 -14.94
C GLY A 91 -4.52 -31.41 -16.45
N LEU A 92 -3.48 -31.84 -17.18
CA LEU A 92 -3.45 -31.71 -18.65
C LEU A 92 -4.36 -32.72 -19.37
N HIS A 93 -4.79 -33.78 -18.67
CA HIS A 93 -5.63 -34.84 -19.21
C HIS A 93 -7.02 -34.85 -18.53
N ASP A 94 -7.47 -33.67 -18.07
CA ASP A 94 -8.74 -33.43 -17.40
C ASP A 94 -8.93 -34.24 -16.10
N GLU A 95 -7.83 -34.69 -15.49
CA GLU A 95 -7.85 -35.34 -14.18
C GLU A 95 -8.06 -34.33 -13.05
N GLU A 96 -8.80 -34.74 -12.02
CA GLU A 96 -8.94 -33.94 -10.81
C GLU A 96 -7.59 -33.82 -10.11
N ILE A 97 -7.21 -32.59 -9.76
CA ILE A 97 -5.97 -32.32 -9.04
C ILE A 97 -6.27 -31.62 -7.71
N LYS A 98 -5.58 -32.07 -6.67
CA LYS A 98 -5.56 -31.40 -5.37
C LYS A 98 -4.34 -30.49 -5.29
N LEU A 99 -4.52 -29.29 -4.77
CA LEU A 99 -3.44 -28.30 -4.73
C LEU A 99 -2.28 -28.76 -3.84
N GLU A 100 -2.59 -29.49 -2.76
CA GLU A 100 -1.62 -30.05 -1.81
C GLU A 100 -0.67 -31.06 -2.48
N ASP A 101 -1.20 -31.83 -3.44
CA ASP A 101 -0.49 -32.90 -4.12
C ASP A 101 0.25 -32.41 -5.40
N LEU A 102 -0.07 -31.20 -5.85
CA LEU A 102 0.46 -30.65 -7.10
C LEU A 102 1.96 -30.33 -6.96
N LYS A 103 2.81 -30.99 -7.76
CA LYS A 103 4.24 -30.64 -7.85
C LYS A 103 4.44 -29.31 -8.57
N ASN A 104 5.49 -28.58 -8.22
CA ASN A 104 5.71 -27.21 -8.74
C ASN A 104 5.88 -27.13 -10.27
N ASP A 105 6.41 -28.19 -10.90
CA ASP A 105 6.61 -28.30 -12.35
C ASP A 105 5.40 -28.88 -13.10
N THR A 106 4.41 -29.42 -12.39
CA THR A 106 3.23 -30.01 -13.04
C THR A 106 2.37 -28.90 -13.63
N PHE A 107 2.06 -29.02 -14.93
CA PHE A 107 1.11 -28.14 -15.60
C PHE A 107 -0.31 -28.49 -15.22
N PHE A 108 -1.12 -27.46 -15.05
CA PHE A 108 -2.55 -27.53 -14.82
C PHE A 108 -3.29 -26.65 -15.83
N THR A 109 -4.52 -27.03 -16.14
CA THR A 109 -5.47 -26.21 -16.88
C THR A 109 -6.43 -25.53 -15.91
N TYR A 110 -6.93 -24.36 -16.30
CA TYR A 110 -7.84 -23.58 -15.47
C TYR A 110 -8.71 -22.66 -16.32
N SER A 111 -9.85 -22.27 -15.77
CA SER A 111 -10.68 -21.16 -16.24
C SER A 111 -10.62 -20.02 -15.23
N LEU A 112 -10.81 -18.79 -15.73
CA LEU A 112 -10.88 -17.58 -14.90
C LEU A 112 -12.23 -16.93 -15.08
N ASP A 113 -12.76 -16.38 -13.99
CA ASP A 113 -13.86 -15.44 -14.04
C ASP A 113 -13.29 -14.09 -14.51
N VAL A 114 -13.33 -13.85 -15.82
CA VAL A 114 -12.83 -12.61 -16.40
C VAL A 114 -13.95 -11.58 -16.37
N PRO A 115 -13.80 -10.48 -15.60
CA PRO A 115 -14.88 -9.53 -15.41
C PRO A 115 -15.25 -8.81 -16.71
N GLU A 116 -16.56 -8.61 -16.92
CA GLU A 116 -17.07 -7.80 -18.03
C GLU A 116 -16.81 -6.31 -17.80
N THR A 117 -16.97 -5.84 -16.56
CA THR A 117 -16.65 -4.47 -16.13
C THR A 117 -15.31 -4.47 -15.40
N TYR A 118 -14.30 -3.88 -16.02
CA TYR A 118 -12.93 -3.98 -15.53
C TYR A 118 -12.13 -2.70 -15.75
N PHE A 119 -11.04 -2.57 -15.01
CA PHE A 119 -9.96 -1.63 -15.31
C PHE A 119 -8.73 -2.40 -15.81
N LYS A 120 -7.87 -1.70 -16.56
CA LYS A 120 -6.71 -2.28 -17.23
C LYS A 120 -5.46 -2.13 -16.38
N VAL A 121 -4.69 -3.20 -16.27
CA VAL A 121 -3.33 -3.20 -15.75
C VAL A 121 -2.39 -3.55 -16.90
N ASN A 122 -1.38 -2.72 -17.15
CA ASN A 122 -0.42 -2.97 -18.21
C ASN A 122 0.57 -4.05 -17.78
N ASP A 123 0.59 -5.17 -18.50
CA ASP A 123 1.43 -6.31 -18.20
C ASP A 123 2.93 -5.97 -18.19
N TYR A 124 3.35 -5.14 -19.14
CA TYR A 124 4.72 -4.69 -19.27
C TYR A 124 5.20 -3.87 -18.05
N ASN A 125 4.28 -3.15 -17.38
CA ASN A 125 4.62 -2.41 -16.17
C ASN A 125 4.82 -3.34 -14.97
N LEU A 126 4.11 -4.48 -14.91
CA LEU A 126 4.37 -5.50 -13.89
C LEU A 126 5.75 -6.13 -14.09
N ASP A 127 6.12 -6.46 -15.33
CA ASP A 127 7.45 -7.00 -15.64
C ASP A 127 8.56 -6.02 -15.24
N LYS A 128 8.38 -4.72 -15.48
CA LYS A 128 9.31 -3.68 -15.02
C LYS A 128 9.48 -3.70 -13.50
N ILE A 129 8.38 -3.79 -12.75
CA ILE A 129 8.41 -3.87 -11.29
C ILE A 129 9.17 -5.12 -10.84
N PHE A 130 8.79 -6.30 -11.35
CA PHE A 130 9.43 -7.55 -10.94
C PHE A 130 10.91 -7.61 -11.26
N LYS A 131 11.30 -7.11 -12.44
CA LYS A 131 12.70 -7.01 -12.87
C LYS A 131 13.50 -6.11 -11.94
N TYR A 132 13.02 -4.89 -11.69
CA TYR A 132 13.72 -3.96 -10.81
C TYR A 132 13.94 -4.53 -9.40
N LEU A 133 12.93 -5.18 -8.83
CA LEU A 133 13.04 -5.79 -7.50
C LEU A 133 13.98 -7.00 -7.48
N ALA A 134 14.08 -7.74 -8.59
CA ALA A 134 15.04 -8.84 -8.73
C ALA A 134 16.48 -8.30 -8.85
N ASP A 135 16.70 -7.29 -9.69
CA ASP A 135 18.02 -6.69 -9.97
C ASP A 135 18.59 -5.97 -8.74
N THR A 136 17.75 -5.25 -7.99
CA THR A 136 18.18 -4.49 -6.80
C THR A 136 18.28 -5.34 -5.53
N LYS A 137 17.84 -6.60 -5.57
CA LYS A 137 17.74 -7.49 -4.39
C LYS A 137 17.03 -6.82 -3.19
N SER A 138 16.07 -5.94 -3.46
CA SER A 138 15.37 -5.21 -2.41
C SER A 138 14.54 -6.16 -1.55
N ASN A 139 14.49 -5.95 -0.23
CA ASN A 139 13.59 -6.67 0.70
C ASN A 139 12.13 -6.20 0.60
N ILE A 140 11.66 -5.92 -0.61
CA ILE A 140 10.30 -5.46 -0.88
C ILE A 140 9.47 -6.64 -1.35
N SER A 141 8.33 -6.86 -0.70
CA SER A 141 7.33 -7.82 -1.13
C SER A 141 6.82 -7.50 -2.53
N LYS A 142 7.03 -8.43 -3.46
CA LYS A 142 6.53 -8.32 -4.85
C LYS A 142 5.00 -8.29 -4.88
N PHE A 143 4.34 -8.97 -3.96
CA PHE A 143 2.88 -9.03 -3.88
C PHE A 143 2.29 -7.69 -3.43
N ASP A 144 2.88 -7.05 -2.41
CA ASP A 144 2.33 -5.81 -1.84
C ASP A 144 2.48 -4.62 -2.79
N ILE A 145 3.67 -4.46 -3.40
CA ILE A 145 3.87 -3.40 -4.40
C ILE A 145 3.04 -3.62 -5.66
N THR A 146 2.77 -4.88 -6.04
CA THR A 146 1.86 -5.20 -7.15
C THR A 146 0.43 -4.79 -6.82
N ARG A 147 -0.08 -5.16 -5.64
CA ARG A 147 -1.42 -4.76 -5.20
C ARG A 147 -1.57 -3.25 -5.17
N TYR A 148 -0.56 -2.54 -4.67
CA TYR A 148 -0.54 -1.09 -4.64
C TYR A 148 -0.49 -0.46 -6.03
N PHE A 149 0.31 -1.02 -6.95
CA PHE A 149 0.31 -0.58 -8.33
C PHE A 149 -1.05 -0.80 -9.01
N ILE A 150 -1.72 -1.93 -8.74
CA ILE A 150 -3.08 -2.21 -9.23
C ILE A 150 -4.08 -1.18 -8.68
N ALA A 151 -3.94 -0.75 -7.42
CA ALA A 151 -4.73 0.33 -6.83
C ALA A 151 -4.56 1.65 -7.58
N ILE A 152 -3.33 1.98 -7.97
CA ILE A 152 -3.03 3.17 -8.77
C ILE A 152 -3.64 3.03 -10.17
N CYS A 153 -3.46 1.88 -10.84
CA CYS A 153 -4.09 1.63 -12.14
C CYS A 153 -5.60 1.83 -12.09
N ARG A 154 -6.27 1.38 -11.03
CA ARG A 154 -7.72 1.57 -10.87
C ARG A 154 -8.11 3.04 -10.94
N VAL A 155 -7.45 3.92 -10.19
CA VAL A 155 -7.79 5.35 -10.17
C VAL A 155 -7.36 6.07 -11.45
N LEU A 156 -6.33 5.55 -12.15
CA LEU A 156 -5.88 6.08 -13.42
C LEU A 156 -6.72 5.63 -14.62
N ASN A 157 -7.50 4.55 -14.51
CA ASN A 157 -8.42 4.11 -15.58
C ASN A 157 -9.70 4.97 -15.66
N SER A 158 -9.64 6.23 -15.20
CA SER A 158 -10.68 7.22 -15.37
C SER A 158 -10.58 7.86 -16.78
N GLN A 159 -11.63 8.57 -17.21
CA GLN A 159 -11.58 9.31 -18.49
C GLN A 159 -10.51 10.41 -18.51
N ALA A 160 -10.04 10.85 -17.34
CA ALA A 160 -9.05 11.90 -17.20
C ALA A 160 -7.61 11.38 -17.14
N ASP A 161 -7.40 10.05 -17.13
CA ASP A 161 -6.10 9.42 -16.92
C ASP A 161 -5.39 9.94 -15.64
N PHE A 162 -6.20 10.34 -14.66
CA PHE A 162 -5.82 10.99 -13.42
C PHE A 162 -6.72 10.51 -12.30
N GLY A 163 -6.16 10.39 -11.10
CA GLY A 163 -6.92 10.03 -9.92
C GLY A 163 -6.09 10.16 -8.66
N TRP A 164 -6.65 9.73 -7.55
CA TRP A 164 -5.96 9.83 -6.26
C TRP A 164 -6.32 8.70 -5.31
N LEU A 165 -5.42 8.44 -4.35
CA LEU A 165 -5.66 7.54 -3.22
C LEU A 165 -5.54 8.31 -1.91
N THR A 166 -6.52 8.15 -1.03
CA THR A 166 -6.41 8.67 0.34
C THR A 166 -5.47 7.82 1.17
N GLN A 167 -4.90 8.38 2.24
CA GLN A 167 -4.07 7.61 3.17
C GLN A 167 -4.82 6.40 3.74
N THR A 168 -6.10 6.54 4.07
CA THR A 168 -6.94 5.44 4.56
C THR A 168 -7.10 4.35 3.51
N SER A 169 -7.38 4.71 2.25
CA SER A 169 -7.50 3.73 1.17
C SER A 169 -6.19 2.99 0.88
N ALA A 170 -5.06 3.70 0.94
CA ALA A 170 -3.76 3.08 0.79
C ALA A 170 -3.39 2.19 1.99
N LYS A 171 -3.77 2.59 3.21
CA LYS A 171 -3.55 1.81 4.44
C LYS A 171 -4.39 0.53 4.53
N ALA A 172 -5.55 0.50 3.89
CA ALA A 172 -6.33 -0.73 3.75
C ALA A 172 -5.59 -1.82 2.95
N ILE A 173 -4.57 -1.43 2.19
CA ILE A 173 -3.80 -2.31 1.30
C ILE A 173 -2.39 -2.57 1.85
N ILE A 174 -1.74 -1.51 2.34
CA ILE A 174 -0.39 -1.53 2.90
C ILE A 174 -0.44 -0.90 4.29
N VAL A 175 -0.21 -1.71 5.32
CA VAL A 175 -0.35 -1.29 6.72
C VAL A 175 0.57 -0.10 7.10
N LYS A 176 1.80 -0.06 6.55
CA LYS A 176 2.83 0.93 6.92
C LYS A 176 2.94 2.07 5.89
N SER A 177 2.95 3.33 6.37
CA SER A 177 3.03 4.52 5.50
C SER A 177 4.39 4.74 4.84
N GLU A 178 5.48 4.36 5.51
CA GLU A 178 6.85 4.44 4.96
C GLU A 178 6.97 3.55 3.71
N THR A 179 6.33 2.39 3.74
CA THR A 179 6.23 1.47 2.61
C THR A 179 5.53 2.10 1.41
N ILE A 180 4.45 2.86 1.63
CA ILE A 180 3.73 3.58 0.56
C ILE A 180 4.62 4.63 -0.11
N GLN A 181 5.35 5.43 0.68
CA GLN A 181 6.27 6.43 0.13
C GLN A 181 7.40 5.77 -0.66
N ARG A 182 7.96 4.67 -0.15
CA ARG A 182 8.97 3.86 -0.85
C ARG A 182 8.44 3.34 -2.18
N TYR A 183 7.20 2.87 -2.23
CA TYR A 183 6.60 2.37 -3.47
C TYR A 183 6.37 3.48 -4.48
N ASN A 184 5.90 4.65 -4.05
CA ASN A 184 5.77 5.82 -4.93
C ASN A 184 7.12 6.23 -5.55
N LYS A 185 8.19 6.30 -4.75
CA LYS A 185 9.55 6.58 -5.25
C LYS A 185 10.00 5.53 -6.28
N ILE A 186 9.74 4.25 -6.05
CA ILE A 186 10.08 3.19 -7.01
C ILE A 186 9.29 3.35 -8.31
N LEU A 187 7.97 3.49 -8.22
CA LEU A 187 7.08 3.54 -9.38
C LEU A 187 7.30 4.80 -10.24
N GLN A 188 7.60 5.96 -9.63
CA GLN A 188 7.87 7.20 -10.34
C GLN A 188 9.35 7.37 -10.68
N ASP A 189 10.23 7.45 -9.66
CA ASP A 189 11.59 7.96 -9.85
C ASP A 189 12.50 6.89 -10.47
N LYS A 190 12.30 5.63 -10.09
CA LYS A 190 13.14 4.51 -10.58
C LYS A 190 12.57 3.88 -11.84
N LEU A 191 11.26 3.67 -11.90
CA LEU A 191 10.61 2.93 -12.99
C LEU A 191 9.92 3.82 -14.02
N LYS A 192 9.62 5.07 -13.68
CA LYS A 192 8.94 6.02 -14.58
C LYS A 192 7.64 5.45 -15.16
N ILE A 193 6.84 4.79 -14.31
CA ILE A 193 5.56 4.18 -14.67
C ILE A 193 4.41 5.16 -14.42
N VAL A 194 4.45 5.84 -13.27
CA VAL A 194 3.44 6.82 -12.85
C VAL A 194 4.12 8.12 -12.43
N GLN A 195 3.35 9.20 -12.42
CA GLN A 195 3.67 10.44 -11.73
C GLN A 195 2.79 10.53 -10.48
N TYR A 196 3.33 11.02 -9.36
CA TYR A 196 2.60 11.22 -8.13
C TYR A 196 2.90 12.58 -7.48
N ASN A 197 1.92 13.13 -6.76
CA ASN A 197 2.12 14.30 -5.92
C ASN A 197 1.33 14.18 -4.62
N ASN A 198 2.01 14.36 -3.49
CA ASN A 198 1.41 14.33 -2.15
C ASN A 198 1.74 15.61 -1.35
N SER A 199 1.93 16.74 -2.05
CA SER A 199 2.36 18.02 -1.47
C SER A 199 1.22 18.92 -1.05
N PHE A 200 0.07 18.33 -0.72
CA PHE A 200 -1.14 19.06 -0.41
C PHE A 200 -1.78 18.52 0.88
N VAL A 201 -2.32 19.43 1.69
CA VAL A 201 -3.01 19.12 2.95
C VAL A 201 -4.29 19.94 3.05
N THR A 202 -5.22 19.51 3.90
CA THR A 202 -6.39 20.33 4.25
C THR A 202 -5.99 21.52 5.13
N GLU A 203 -6.86 22.51 5.29
CA GLU A 203 -6.68 23.63 6.24
C GLU A 203 -6.40 23.14 7.67
N GLU A 204 -7.06 22.06 8.08
CA GLU A 204 -6.87 21.39 9.38
C GLU A 204 -5.56 20.57 9.46
N LYS A 205 -4.72 20.61 8.41
CA LYS A 205 -3.44 19.88 8.28
C LYS A 205 -3.57 18.36 8.35
N HIS A 206 -4.71 17.83 7.92
CA HIS A 206 -4.87 16.39 7.74
C HIS A 206 -4.20 15.97 6.41
N TYR A 207 -3.32 14.97 6.50
CA TYR A 207 -2.71 14.32 5.34
C TYR A 207 -3.79 13.49 4.65
N CYS A 208 -4.33 13.97 3.53
CA CYS A 208 -5.52 13.32 2.98
C CYS A 208 -5.25 12.49 1.73
N THR A 209 -4.40 12.93 0.79
CA THR A 209 -4.50 12.41 -0.59
C THR A 209 -3.15 12.39 -1.33
N THR A 210 -2.86 11.30 -2.04
CA THR A 210 -1.79 11.25 -3.05
C THR A 210 -2.43 11.20 -4.44
N PHE A 211 -2.09 12.17 -5.29
CA PHE A 211 -2.55 12.27 -6.66
C PHE A 211 -1.63 11.50 -7.59
N PHE A 212 -2.18 10.91 -8.65
CA PHE A 212 -1.48 10.09 -9.62
C PHE A 212 -1.86 10.46 -11.06
N GLY A 213 -0.89 10.31 -11.97
CA GLY A 213 -1.08 10.33 -13.42
C GLY A 213 -0.13 9.34 -14.09
N TRP A 214 -0.27 9.15 -15.40
CA TRP A 214 0.72 8.39 -16.18
C TRP A 214 2.01 9.19 -16.34
N TYR A 215 3.16 8.52 -16.22
CA TYR A 215 4.44 9.18 -16.43
C TYR A 215 4.58 9.67 -17.88
N GLY A 216 5.04 10.90 -18.05
CA GLY A 216 5.26 11.54 -19.37
C GLY A 216 4.10 12.39 -19.88
N ASP A 217 2.99 12.48 -19.14
CA ASP A 217 1.87 13.39 -19.44
C ASP A 217 1.78 14.53 -18.41
N ASP A 218 2.88 15.28 -18.29
CA ASP A 218 3.00 16.37 -17.31
C ASP A 218 1.94 17.46 -17.52
N VAL A 219 1.50 17.69 -18.76
CA VAL A 219 0.53 18.73 -19.09
C VAL A 219 -0.84 18.37 -18.53
N ASN A 220 -1.34 17.16 -18.81
CA ASN A 220 -2.61 16.71 -18.25
C ASN A 220 -2.51 16.57 -16.73
N PHE A 221 -1.45 15.94 -16.22
CA PHE A 221 -1.27 15.74 -14.78
C PHE A 221 -1.33 17.06 -14.00
N ASN A 222 -0.56 18.07 -14.40
CA ASN A 222 -0.55 19.36 -13.71
C ASN A 222 -1.88 20.12 -13.85
N SER A 223 -2.56 19.99 -15.00
CA SER A 223 -3.87 20.60 -15.21
C SER A 223 -4.94 20.00 -14.28
N GLN A 224 -5.04 18.66 -14.25
CA GLN A 224 -5.98 17.95 -13.40
C GLN A 224 -5.67 18.15 -11.91
N LEU A 225 -4.38 18.10 -11.55
CA LEU A 225 -3.93 18.35 -10.18
C LEU A 225 -4.36 19.73 -9.69
N LYS A 226 -4.20 20.78 -10.52
CA LYS A 226 -4.63 22.14 -10.16
C LYS A 226 -6.14 22.21 -9.94
N ASN A 227 -6.92 21.57 -10.81
CA ASN A 227 -8.38 21.55 -10.69
C ASN A 227 -8.82 20.84 -9.41
N GLU A 228 -8.21 19.69 -9.11
CA GLU A 228 -8.57 18.86 -7.96
C GLU A 228 -8.13 19.47 -6.63
N VAL A 229 -6.96 20.11 -6.60
CA VAL A 229 -6.49 20.88 -5.43
C VAL A 229 -7.44 22.03 -5.13
N ASN A 230 -7.90 22.75 -6.16
CA ASN A 230 -8.86 23.84 -5.99
C ASN A 230 -10.24 23.34 -5.56
N SER A 231 -10.73 22.24 -6.13
CA SER A 231 -12.04 21.69 -5.79
C SER A 231 -12.10 21.16 -4.36
N GLN A 232 -10.99 20.59 -3.87
CA GLN A 232 -10.87 20.07 -2.51
C GLN A 232 -10.39 21.12 -1.48
N GLY A 233 -10.09 22.35 -1.90
CA GLY A 233 -9.61 23.42 -1.00
C GLY A 233 -8.28 23.08 -0.33
N LEU A 234 -7.36 22.41 -1.04
CA LEU A 234 -6.10 21.95 -0.45
C LEU A 234 -5.02 23.03 -0.51
N ILE A 235 -4.19 23.06 0.54
CA ILE A 235 -3.06 23.97 0.66
C ILE A 235 -1.78 23.22 0.32
N GLN A 236 -0.97 23.80 -0.56
CA GLN A 236 0.34 23.26 -0.88
C GLN A 236 1.29 23.40 0.31
N ILE A 237 1.96 22.31 0.67
CA ILE A 237 3.04 22.32 1.66
C ILE A 237 4.40 22.28 0.98
N THR A 238 5.31 23.13 1.45
CA THR A 238 6.69 23.16 0.94
C THR A 238 7.46 21.92 1.40
N LYS A 239 8.56 21.60 0.71
CA LYS A 239 9.49 20.53 1.14
C LYS A 239 9.97 20.75 2.59
N GLU A 240 10.27 21.99 2.95
CA GLU A 240 10.72 22.36 4.29
C GLU A 240 9.62 22.14 5.34
N GLN A 241 8.38 22.50 5.03
CA GLN A 241 7.24 22.23 5.91
C GLN A 241 6.99 20.72 6.08
N LYS A 242 7.14 19.93 5.01
CA LYS A 242 7.13 18.45 5.08
C LYS A 242 8.25 17.92 5.98
N ALA A 243 9.47 18.38 5.79
CA ALA A 243 10.63 17.95 6.56
C ALA A 243 10.44 18.26 8.06
N LYS A 244 10.02 19.49 8.40
CA LYS A 244 9.68 19.89 9.77
C LYS A 244 8.57 19.01 10.37
N SER A 245 7.51 18.73 9.61
CA SER A 245 6.41 17.86 10.06
C SER A 245 6.88 16.43 10.34
N ASN A 246 7.67 15.85 9.43
CA ASN A 246 8.23 14.51 9.58
C ASN A 246 9.17 14.42 10.79
N ASN A 247 10.02 15.44 11.00
CA ASN A 247 10.91 15.48 12.16
C ASN A 247 10.12 15.52 13.48
N ARG A 248 9.10 16.37 13.56
CA ARG A 248 8.20 16.43 14.74
C ARG A 248 7.52 15.10 15.03
N ARG A 249 7.09 14.38 13.97
CA ARG A 249 6.48 13.06 14.10
C ARG A 249 7.49 12.03 14.62
N SER A 250 8.69 12.01 14.05
CA SER A 250 9.80 11.14 14.48
C SER A 250 10.15 11.35 15.96
N ILE A 251 10.36 12.61 16.37
CA ILE A 251 10.64 12.95 17.78
C ILE A 251 9.48 12.50 18.69
N THR A 252 8.24 12.71 18.27
CA THR A 252 7.07 12.28 19.06
C THR A 252 6.98 10.75 19.18
N GLN A 253 7.29 10.01 18.11
CA GLN A 253 7.36 8.55 18.16
C GLN A 253 8.48 8.07 19.09
N LYS A 254 9.66 8.67 19.02
CA LYS A 254 10.78 8.37 19.94
C LYS A 254 10.36 8.59 21.39
N ILE A 255 9.73 9.73 21.70
CA ILE A 255 9.18 10.00 23.04
C ILE A 255 8.20 8.90 23.47
N ASN A 256 7.24 8.54 22.61
CA ASN A 256 6.23 7.53 22.94
C ASN A 256 6.85 6.14 23.17
N ILE A 257 7.86 5.75 22.39
CA ILE A 257 8.59 4.48 22.55
C ILE A 257 9.36 4.50 23.87
N THR A 258 10.10 5.58 24.16
CA THR A 258 10.85 5.73 25.41
C THR A 258 9.92 5.75 26.62
N GLN A 259 8.74 6.37 26.50
CA GLN A 259 7.72 6.36 27.56
C GLN A 259 7.19 4.95 27.81
N LYS A 260 6.86 4.19 26.76
CA LYS A 260 6.46 2.78 26.91
C LYS A 260 7.54 1.93 27.57
N LYS A 261 8.83 2.23 27.33
CA LYS A 261 9.93 1.55 28.02
C LYS A 261 9.99 1.91 29.50
N LEU A 262 9.74 3.17 29.87
CA LEU A 262 9.64 3.61 31.27
C LEU A 262 8.51 2.93 32.04
N ASP A 263 7.43 2.56 31.35
CA ASP A 263 6.26 1.93 31.96
C ASP A 263 6.47 0.40 32.18
N LEU A 264 7.68 -0.15 31.96
CA LEU A 264 8.02 -1.55 32.24
C LEU A 264 8.41 -1.76 33.72
N ASP A 265 7.81 -2.76 34.37
CA ASP A 265 7.94 -3.01 35.82
C ASP A 265 9.32 -3.51 36.31
N ASN A 266 10.33 -3.62 35.44
CA ASN A 266 11.64 -4.21 35.76
C ASN A 266 12.85 -3.30 35.46
N LEU A 267 12.65 -1.98 35.47
CA LEU A 267 13.75 -1.04 35.28
C LEU A 267 14.52 -0.79 36.57
N ASP A 268 15.85 -0.85 36.50
CA ASP A 268 16.69 -0.38 37.60
C ASP A 268 16.76 1.16 37.65
N THR A 269 17.22 1.71 38.78
CA THR A 269 17.25 3.16 39.03
C THR A 269 18.09 3.94 38.01
N ASN A 270 19.14 3.33 37.45
CA ASN A 270 20.00 3.99 36.47
C ASN A 270 19.33 4.02 35.09
N GLN A 271 18.70 2.92 34.69
CA GLN A 271 17.91 2.84 33.45
C GLN A 271 16.74 3.83 33.48
N LEU A 272 16.10 3.99 34.63
CA LEU A 272 15.01 4.94 34.83
C LEU A 272 15.48 6.39 34.64
N ALA A 273 16.64 6.75 35.23
CA ALA A 273 17.25 8.07 35.07
C ALA A 273 17.68 8.36 33.62
N GLU A 274 18.29 7.38 32.94
CA GLU A 274 18.71 7.52 31.54
C GLU A 274 17.52 7.73 30.59
N LEU A 275 16.45 6.94 30.76
CA LEU A 275 15.24 7.07 29.93
C LEU A 275 14.52 8.41 30.18
N GLN A 276 14.47 8.88 31.44
CA GLN A 276 13.93 10.20 31.77
C GLN A 276 14.75 11.34 31.16
N GLU A 277 16.08 11.24 31.19
CA GLU A 277 16.96 12.23 30.56
C GLU A 277 16.81 12.23 29.02
N GLN A 278 16.66 11.06 28.40
CA GLN A 278 16.37 10.94 26.97
C GLN A 278 15.04 11.60 26.59
N ILE A 279 13.97 11.39 27.36
CA ILE A 279 12.68 12.05 27.12
C ILE A 279 12.82 13.57 27.23
N LYS A 280 13.52 14.06 28.26
CA LYS A 280 13.75 15.51 28.44
C LYS A 280 14.48 16.11 27.24
N LYS A 281 15.55 15.49 26.77
CA LYS A 281 16.29 15.93 25.56
C LYS A 281 15.40 15.95 24.32
N LEU A 282 14.57 14.92 24.12
CA LEU A 282 13.63 14.86 22.99
C LEU A 282 12.52 15.92 23.09
N GLN A 283 12.03 16.23 24.30
CA GLN A 283 11.05 17.29 24.53
C GLN A 283 11.63 18.69 24.28
N GLU A 284 12.88 18.93 24.67
CA GLU A 284 13.61 20.16 24.38
C GLU A 284 13.82 20.33 22.86
N GLN A 285 14.22 19.26 22.16
CA GLN A 285 14.31 19.26 20.69
C GLN A 285 12.96 19.57 20.03
N LYS A 286 11.87 18.95 20.50
CA LYS A 286 10.51 19.22 20.00
C LYS A 286 10.09 20.67 20.19
N SER A 287 10.49 21.28 21.31
CA SER A 287 10.16 22.68 21.64
C SER A 287 10.96 23.68 20.79
N ASN A 288 12.25 23.40 20.56
CA ASN A 288 13.11 24.22 19.69
C ASN A 288 12.64 24.21 18.23
N ASP A 289 12.13 23.07 17.75
CA ASP A 289 11.54 22.95 16.40
C ASP A 289 10.17 23.63 16.25
N ASN A 290 9.47 23.92 17.36
CA ASN A 290 8.20 24.65 17.37
C ASN A 290 8.40 26.18 17.33
N ASN A 291 9.46 26.69 17.97
CA ASN A 291 9.74 28.14 18.06
C ASN A 291 10.37 28.73 16.79
N LYS A 292 10.74 27.91 15.79
CA LYS A 292 11.32 28.36 14.51
C LYS A 292 10.28 28.62 13.40
N ILE A 293 9.06 29.00 13.80
CA ILE A 293 8.02 29.53 12.90
C ILE A 293 7.93 31.03 13.15
N VAL A 294 8.85 31.77 12.54
CA VAL A 294 8.59 33.17 12.23
C VAL A 294 7.79 33.14 10.93
N THR A 295 6.56 33.64 10.98
CA THR A 295 5.85 34.10 9.81
C THR A 295 6.67 35.21 9.19
N GLU A 296 7.40 34.92 8.11
CA GLU A 296 7.89 35.97 7.21
C GLU A 296 6.67 36.54 6.48
N SER A 297 5.98 37.46 7.15
CA SER A 297 5.37 38.58 6.46
C SER A 297 6.52 39.46 5.98
N ASP A 298 6.54 39.77 4.70
CA ASP A 298 7.43 40.74 4.06
C ASP A 298 7.65 41.96 4.98
N ASP A 299 8.86 42.10 5.51
CA ASP A 299 9.51 43.41 5.56
C ASP A 299 11.02 43.29 5.79
N SER A 300 11.74 44.13 5.06
CA SER A 300 13.19 44.11 4.93
C SER A 300 13.94 44.30 6.25
N SER A 301 15.03 43.54 6.46
CA SER A 301 16.40 44.08 6.57
C SER A 301 17.41 43.00 7.02
N THR A 302 18.43 42.84 6.17
CA THR A 302 19.79 42.34 6.46
C THR A 302 20.00 41.40 7.67
N VAL A 303 20.00 40.09 7.40
CA VAL A 303 20.84 39.11 8.11
C VAL A 303 21.46 38.15 7.08
N THR A 304 22.77 37.99 7.17
CA THR A 304 23.59 37.17 6.28
C THR A 304 23.33 35.68 6.53
N GLU A 305 22.26 35.12 5.98
CA GLU A 305 22.09 33.67 5.93
C GLU A 305 22.85 33.08 4.76
N THR A 306 23.70 32.10 5.05
CA THR A 306 24.38 31.28 4.06
C THR A 306 23.30 30.48 3.32
N LYS A 307 22.82 30.99 2.18
CA LYS A 307 21.87 30.28 1.31
C LYS A 307 22.50 28.95 0.89
N LYS A 308 22.08 27.86 1.53
CA LYS A 308 22.37 26.51 1.04
C LYS A 308 21.68 26.34 -0.31
N THR A 309 22.39 25.78 -1.29
CA THR A 309 21.81 25.50 -2.60
C THR A 309 20.80 24.36 -2.50
N GLN A 310 19.82 24.31 -3.42
CA GLN A 310 18.81 23.26 -3.48
C GLN A 310 19.43 21.85 -3.50
N GLU A 311 20.58 21.68 -4.19
CA GLU A 311 21.35 20.43 -4.19
C GLU A 311 21.94 20.06 -2.82
N GLN A 312 22.32 21.05 -1.98
CA GLN A 312 22.80 20.79 -0.63
C GLN A 312 21.68 20.34 0.29
N ILE A 313 20.47 20.89 0.10
CA ILE A 313 19.26 20.48 0.82
C ILE A 313 18.85 19.06 0.41
N ASP A 314 18.87 18.77 -0.89
CA ASP A 314 18.52 17.44 -1.40
C ASP A 314 19.54 16.36 -0.94
N LYS A 315 20.84 16.69 -0.86
CA LYS A 315 21.88 15.80 -0.30
C LYS A 315 21.78 15.60 1.21
N GLU A 316 21.49 16.65 1.99
CA GLU A 316 21.25 16.50 3.44
C GLU A 316 20.02 15.64 3.73
N TYR A 317 18.99 15.73 2.88
CA TYR A 317 17.80 14.90 2.97
C TYR A 317 18.08 13.42 2.66
N GLU A 318 18.84 13.12 1.60
CA GLU A 318 19.28 11.75 1.30
C GLU A 318 20.18 11.16 2.40
N GLN A 319 21.10 11.95 2.97
CA GLN A 319 22.00 11.52 4.06
C GLN A 319 21.28 11.31 5.40
N GLN A 320 20.20 12.05 5.66
CA GLN A 320 19.36 11.80 6.83
C GLN A 320 18.55 10.52 6.65
N GLU A 321 18.01 10.23 5.46
CA GLU A 321 17.34 8.95 5.17
C GLU A 321 18.30 7.74 5.26
N GLU A 322 19.55 7.84 4.77
CA GLU A 322 20.56 6.77 4.90
C GLU A 322 20.96 6.45 6.36
N LYS A 323 20.93 7.45 7.27
CA LYS A 323 21.20 7.21 8.69
C LYS A 323 20.07 6.47 9.42
N PHE A 324 18.84 6.50 8.88
CA PHE A 324 17.73 5.70 9.39
C PHE A 324 17.81 4.24 8.92
N ASP A 325 18.58 3.93 7.87
CA ASP A 325 18.77 2.57 7.35
C ASP A 325 19.78 1.73 8.18
N THR A 326 20.49 2.33 9.15
CA THR A 326 21.50 1.62 9.98
C THR A 326 21.12 1.39 11.44
N GLU A 327 20.02 1.95 11.94
CA GLU A 327 19.57 1.75 13.33
C GLU A 327 18.43 0.71 13.39
N GLU A 328 18.84 -0.56 13.49
CA GLU A 328 18.10 -1.71 14.03
C GLU A 328 16.65 -1.93 13.58
N ASP A 329 16.49 -2.73 12.53
CA ASP A 329 15.40 -3.71 12.45
C ASP A 329 15.55 -4.70 13.63
N ILE A 330 15.01 -4.34 14.80
CA ILE A 330 14.61 -5.36 15.78
C ILE A 330 13.37 -6.01 15.21
N ASP A 331 13.51 -7.26 14.76
CA ASP A 331 12.41 -8.16 14.44
C ASP A 331 11.45 -8.26 15.65
N ILE A 332 10.33 -7.55 15.58
CA ILE A 332 9.16 -7.77 16.44
C ILE A 332 8.15 -8.65 15.68
N GLU A 333 8.63 -9.77 15.12
CA GLU A 333 7.75 -10.84 14.58
C GLU A 333 7.67 -12.06 15.51
N GLU A 334 8.42 -12.13 16.62
CA GLU A 334 8.50 -13.34 17.46
C GLU A 334 7.71 -13.34 18.79
N HIS A 335 6.85 -12.34 19.07
CA HIS A 335 6.15 -12.26 20.37
C HIS A 335 4.62 -12.23 20.38
N ASN A 336 3.95 -12.57 19.28
CA ASN A 336 2.48 -12.67 19.26
C ASN A 336 1.90 -14.11 19.25
N ASN A 337 2.72 -15.16 19.42
CA ASN A 337 2.23 -16.56 19.31
C ASN A 337 2.27 -17.39 20.61
N THR A 338 2.29 -16.79 21.81
CA THR A 338 2.31 -17.58 23.07
C THR A 338 1.31 -17.16 24.15
N TRP A 339 0.32 -16.32 23.84
CA TRP A 339 -0.68 -15.88 24.84
C TRP A 339 -2.12 -16.37 24.59
N GLU A 340 -2.37 -17.24 23.60
CA GLU A 340 -3.73 -17.73 23.31
C GLU A 340 -4.19 -18.94 24.16
N ASP A 341 -3.35 -19.55 25.00
CA ASP A 341 -3.74 -20.76 25.74
C ASP A 341 -3.88 -20.63 27.26
N GLU A 342 -3.60 -19.48 27.88
CA GLU A 342 -3.86 -19.31 29.33
C GLU A 342 -4.45 -17.93 29.66
N VAL A 343 -5.77 -17.92 29.88
CA VAL A 343 -6.56 -17.16 30.88
C VAL A 343 -7.96 -16.89 30.33
N LEU A 344 -8.80 -17.93 30.37
CA LEU A 344 -10.25 -17.81 30.44
C LEU A 344 -10.63 -17.33 31.84
N LYS A 345 -10.61 -16.01 32.07
CA LYS A 345 -11.46 -15.37 33.09
C LYS A 345 -12.00 -14.06 32.54
N GLU A 346 -13.32 -14.02 32.42
CA GLU A 346 -14.11 -12.95 31.82
C GLU A 346 -13.80 -11.58 32.45
N ASP A 347 -13.40 -10.61 31.62
CA ASP A 347 -13.21 -9.21 32.00
C ASP A 347 -14.59 -8.52 32.16
N PRO A 348 -14.93 -7.95 33.34
CA PRO A 348 -16.16 -7.20 33.58
C PRO A 348 -16.38 -6.03 32.60
N LEU A 349 -15.31 -5.47 32.03
CA LEU A 349 -15.41 -4.37 31.06
C LEU A 349 -16.01 -4.84 29.72
N SER A 350 -15.76 -6.10 29.34
CA SER A 350 -16.30 -6.72 28.12
C SER A 350 -17.81 -6.97 28.21
N GLN A 351 -18.32 -7.29 29.40
CA GLN A 351 -19.76 -7.44 29.63
C GLN A 351 -20.50 -6.09 29.55
N TYR A 352 -19.90 -5.03 30.09
CA TYR A 352 -20.49 -3.68 30.05
C TYR A 352 -20.58 -3.10 28.63
N LEU A 353 -19.55 -3.32 27.80
CA LEU A 353 -19.55 -2.88 26.40
C LEU A 353 -20.58 -3.66 25.56
N ASN A 354 -20.74 -4.96 25.81
CA ASN A 354 -21.75 -5.78 25.13
C ASN A 354 -23.20 -5.39 25.49
N GLU A 355 -23.45 -4.93 26.72
CA GLU A 355 -24.77 -4.43 27.10
C GLU A 355 -25.11 -3.08 26.46
N GLN A 356 -24.13 -2.17 26.35
CA GLN A 356 -24.35 -0.89 25.65
C GLN A 356 -24.62 -1.09 24.15
N ASP A 357 -23.94 -2.03 23.50
CA ASP A 357 -24.18 -2.32 22.08
C ASP A 357 -25.52 -3.03 21.84
N LYS A 358 -25.96 -3.88 22.77
CA LYS A 358 -27.33 -4.44 22.75
C LYS A 358 -28.41 -3.36 22.92
N GLN A 359 -28.19 -2.37 23.79
CA GLN A 359 -29.13 -1.26 23.96
C GLN A 359 -29.17 -0.33 22.74
N LYS A 360 -28.03 -0.05 22.12
CA LYS A 360 -27.95 0.74 20.87
C LYS A 360 -28.66 0.06 19.70
N ARG A 361 -28.51 -1.27 19.55
CA ARG A 361 -29.24 -2.04 18.52
C ARG A 361 -30.75 -2.04 18.73
N LYS A 362 -31.22 -2.21 19.98
CA LYS A 362 -32.65 -2.12 20.30
C LYS A 362 -33.23 -0.72 20.02
N ALA A 363 -32.47 0.34 20.29
CA ALA A 363 -32.89 1.71 19.98
C ALA A 363 -32.96 1.94 18.46
N PHE A 364 -32.00 1.42 17.70
CA PHE A 364 -31.98 1.49 16.24
C PHE A 364 -33.18 0.74 15.61
N ASP A 365 -33.45 -0.50 16.03
CA ASP A 365 -34.56 -1.29 15.48
C ASP A 365 -35.93 -0.66 15.78
N SER A 366 -36.08 0.02 16.92
CA SER A 366 -37.33 0.73 17.27
C SER A 366 -37.59 1.98 16.43
N MET A 367 -36.58 2.53 15.75
CA MET A 367 -36.73 3.68 14.86
C MET A 367 -37.30 3.32 13.48
N PHE A 368 -37.24 2.04 13.08
CA PHE A 368 -37.66 1.59 11.74
C PHE A 368 -39.01 0.85 11.72
N THR A 369 -39.70 0.69 12.85
CA THR A 369 -40.98 -0.02 12.96
C THR A 369 -42.21 0.89 13.04
N LYS A 370 -42.16 2.15 12.57
CA LYS A 370 -43.39 2.96 12.44
C LYS A 370 -44.15 2.61 11.16
N ASP A 371 -45.15 1.76 11.36
CA ASP A 371 -46.37 1.52 10.59
C ASP A 371 -46.53 2.24 9.24
N TYR A 372 -46.35 1.49 8.14
CA TYR A 372 -47.08 1.74 6.90
C TYR A 372 -48.39 0.95 6.93
N THR A 373 -49.44 1.53 7.50
CA THR A 373 -50.81 1.08 7.23
C THR A 373 -51.16 1.46 5.79
N VAL A 374 -51.18 0.47 4.91
CA VAL A 374 -51.71 0.59 3.55
C VAL A 374 -53.23 0.73 3.63
N ASN A 375 -53.75 1.88 3.19
CA ASN A 375 -55.18 2.16 3.09
C ASN A 375 -55.70 1.60 1.75
N PRO A 376 -56.67 0.66 1.73
CA PRO A 376 -57.20 0.13 0.48
C PRO A 376 -58.45 0.91 0.08
N PHE A 377 -58.31 1.78 -0.93
CA PHE A 377 -59.42 2.24 -1.78
C PHE A 377 -58.94 2.33 -3.22
#